data_AF-A0A923CIB2-F1
#
_entry.id   AF-A0A923CIB2-F1
#
_cell.length_a   1.000
_cell.length_b   1.000
_cell.length_c   1.000
_cell.angle_alpha   90.00
_cell.angle_beta   90.00
_cell.angle_gamma   90.00
#
_symmetry.space_group_name_H-M   'P 1'
#
loop_
_entity.id
_entity.type
_entity.pdbx_description
1 polymer ?
#
loop_
_entity_poly.entity_id
_entity_poly.type
_entity_poly.pdbx_seq_one_letter_code
_entity_poly.pdbx_strand_id
1 'polypeptide(L)'
;MKDTQTKNRFIELRSQGISYEKIATELKVSKQTLINWSKELQLEILNLRAIQLEALQEKYFLTKEKKVEFIGNILNSLKAEADKRDLSKLSDRELFELILKYSEKLDKEIVPVTFMAEEERSLIDYDTTVTDRKTWSA
;
A
#
# COMPACT_ATOMS: atom_id res chain seq x y z
N MET A 1 15.84 -32.13 -12.28
CA MET A 1 15.08 -30.87 -12.20
C MET A 1 14.03 -31.03 -11.12
N LYS A 2 14.02 -30.20 -10.07
CA LYS A 2 12.83 -30.12 -9.20
C LYS A 2 11.74 -29.40 -9.98
N ASP A 3 10.52 -29.87 -9.83
CA ASP A 3 9.33 -29.45 -10.57
C ASP A 3 9.08 -27.95 -10.39
N THR A 4 8.79 -27.25 -11.50
CA THR A 4 8.44 -25.82 -11.53
C THR A 4 7.29 -25.53 -10.55
N GLN A 5 6.38 -26.48 -10.36
CA GLN A 5 5.30 -26.35 -9.37
C GLN A 5 5.83 -26.23 -7.92
N THR A 6 6.89 -26.96 -7.56
CA THR A 6 7.46 -26.88 -6.21
C THR A 6 8.10 -25.51 -5.95
N LYS A 7 8.77 -24.93 -6.95
CA LYS A 7 9.32 -23.57 -6.85
C LYS A 7 8.21 -22.52 -6.75
N ASN A 8 7.14 -22.65 -7.54
CA ASN A 8 5.97 -21.77 -7.45
C ASN A 8 5.32 -21.85 -6.06
N ARG A 9 5.14 -23.07 -5.54
CA ARG A 9 4.61 -23.26 -4.19
C ARG A 9 5.51 -22.66 -3.11
N PHE A 10 6.83 -22.77 -3.26
CA PHE A 10 7.77 -22.08 -2.39
C PHE A 10 7.60 -20.55 -2.43
N ILE A 11 7.43 -19.96 -3.63
CA ILE A 11 7.20 -18.51 -3.79
C ILE A 11 5.95 -18.08 -3.04
N GLU A 12 4.83 -18.80 -3.21
CA GLU A 12 3.57 -18.53 -2.49
C GLU A 12 3.74 -18.56 -0.97
N LEU A 13 4.29 -19.65 -0.44
CA LEU A 13 4.46 -19.82 1.01
C LEU A 13 5.42 -18.78 1.58
N ARG A 14 6.47 -18.46 0.84
CA ARG A 14 7.47 -17.48 1.28
C ARG A 14 6.95 -16.06 1.18
N SER A 15 6.12 -15.72 0.18
CA SER A 15 5.48 -14.41 0.08
C SER A 15 4.62 -14.14 1.33
N GLN A 16 3.90 -15.16 1.82
CA GLN A 16 3.10 -15.13 3.04
C GLN A 16 3.92 -15.07 4.35
N GLY A 17 5.25 -15.10 4.28
CA GLY A 17 6.13 -14.97 5.45
C GLY A 17 6.37 -16.28 6.21
N ILE A 18 5.94 -17.43 5.69
CA ILE A 18 6.11 -18.72 6.35
C ILE A 18 7.60 -19.05 6.50
N SER A 19 7.98 -19.65 7.63
CA SER A 19 9.37 -19.97 7.95
C SER A 19 9.92 -21.10 7.08
N TYR A 20 11.23 -21.06 6.79
CA TYR A 20 11.89 -22.11 6.01
C TYR A 20 11.73 -23.51 6.60
N GLU A 21 11.62 -23.61 7.93
CA GLU A 21 11.42 -24.89 8.61
C GLU A 21 10.09 -25.53 8.21
N LYS A 22 8.99 -24.77 8.29
CA LYS A 22 7.65 -25.25 7.92
C LYS A 22 7.58 -25.60 6.44
N ILE A 23 8.18 -24.76 5.59
CA ILE A 23 8.18 -24.98 4.14
C ILE A 23 9.02 -26.20 3.76
N ALA A 24 10.14 -26.44 4.45
CA ALA A 24 11.00 -27.60 4.22
C ALA A 24 10.24 -28.90 4.50
N THR A 25 9.45 -28.93 5.58
CA THR A 25 8.58 -30.06 5.91
C THR A 25 7.46 -30.24 4.87
N GLU A 26 6.78 -29.17 4.47
CA GLU A 26 5.67 -29.23 3.49
C GLU A 26 6.14 -29.69 2.11
N LEU A 27 7.22 -29.09 1.60
CA LEU A 27 7.73 -29.37 0.26
C LEU A 27 8.70 -30.56 0.19
N LYS A 28 9.02 -31.17 1.34
CA LYS A 28 9.98 -32.28 1.46
C LYS A 28 11.33 -31.94 0.84
N VAL A 29 11.84 -30.74 1.11
CA VAL A 29 13.15 -30.26 0.62
C VAL A 29 14.02 -29.77 1.78
N SER A 30 15.35 -29.80 1.60
CA SER A 30 16.25 -29.29 2.63
C SER A 30 16.14 -27.76 2.77
N LYS A 31 16.34 -27.28 3.99
CA LYS A 31 16.41 -25.85 4.31
C LYS A 31 17.45 -25.10 3.46
N GLN A 32 18.60 -25.73 3.19
CA GLN A 32 19.63 -25.16 2.32
C GLN A 32 19.12 -24.95 0.88
N THR A 33 18.30 -25.86 0.36
CA THR A 33 17.66 -25.69 -0.96
C THR A 33 16.77 -24.45 -0.97
N LEU A 34 15.95 -24.26 0.08
CA LEU A 34 15.07 -23.11 0.18
C LEU A 34 15.82 -21.78 0.31
N ILE A 35 16.96 -21.76 1.01
CA ILE A 35 17.83 -20.59 1.09
C ILE A 35 18.37 -20.21 -0.29
N ASN A 36 18.80 -21.20 -1.08
CA ASN A 36 19.28 -20.95 -2.43
C ASN A 36 18.15 -20.45 -3.34
N TRP A 37 16.96 -21.06 -3.27
CA TRP A 37 15.78 -20.60 -4.00
C TRP A 37 15.33 -19.21 -3.57
N SER A 38 15.48 -18.84 -2.30
CA SER A 38 15.14 -17.48 -1.85
C SER A 38 16.02 -16.41 -2.49
N LYS A 39 17.27 -16.74 -2.82
CA LYS A 39 18.17 -15.82 -3.54
C LYS A 39 17.83 -15.78 -5.03
N GLU A 40 17.56 -16.95 -5.61
CA GLU A 40 17.22 -17.10 -7.02
C GLU A 40 15.88 -16.43 -7.38
N LEU A 41 14.86 -16.59 -6.53
CA LEU A 41 13.47 -16.21 -6.78
C LEU A 41 13.05 -14.98 -5.97
N GLN A 42 14.01 -14.14 -5.58
CA GLN A 42 13.78 -13.01 -4.68
C GLN A 42 12.78 -12.02 -5.28
N LEU A 43 12.90 -11.74 -6.58
CA LEU A 43 12.07 -10.76 -7.28
C LEU A 43 10.62 -11.23 -7.34
N GLU A 44 10.38 -12.50 -7.64
CA GLU A 44 9.05 -13.12 -7.70
C GLU A 44 8.38 -13.11 -6.32
N ILE A 45 9.12 -13.44 -5.25
CA ILE A 45 8.62 -13.39 -3.87
C ILE A 45 8.23 -11.96 -3.49
N LEU A 46 9.05 -10.97 -3.85
CA LEU A 46 8.78 -9.56 -3.55
C LEU A 46 7.59 -9.02 -4.34
N ASN A 47 7.48 -9.35 -5.63
CA ASN A 47 6.35 -8.95 -6.46
C ASN A 47 5.04 -9.56 -5.96
N LEU A 48 5.03 -10.85 -5.62
CA LEU A 48 3.83 -11.49 -5.06
C LEU A 48 3.44 -10.88 -3.71
N ARG A 49 4.42 -10.50 -2.87
CA ARG A 49 4.14 -9.73 -1.64
C ARG A 49 3.54 -8.37 -1.91
N ALA A 50 4.04 -7.64 -2.91
CA ALA A 50 3.51 -6.34 -3.28
C ALA A 50 2.05 -6.45 -3.73
N ILE A 51 1.74 -7.43 -4.59
CA ILE A 51 0.36 -7.72 -5.03
C ILE A 51 -0.54 -8.10 -3.85
N GLN A 52 -0.06 -8.96 -2.94
CA GLN A 52 -0.81 -9.34 -1.74
C GLN A 52 -1.06 -8.14 -0.81
N LEU A 53 -0.09 -7.24 -0.68
CA LEU A 53 -0.23 -6.02 0.09
C LEU A 53 -1.21 -5.04 -0.55
N GLU A 54 -1.15 -4.86 -1.87
CA GLU A 54 -2.09 -4.05 -2.64
C GLU A 54 -3.53 -4.55 -2.43
N ALA A 55 -3.77 -5.84 -2.61
CA ALA A 55 -5.08 -6.44 -2.37
C ALA A 55 -5.56 -6.26 -0.91
N LEU A 56 -4.64 -6.32 0.06
CA LEU A 56 -4.96 -6.06 1.46
C LEU A 56 -5.34 -4.60 1.70
N GLN A 57 -4.61 -3.67 1.08
CA GLN A 57 -4.90 -2.23 1.15
C GLN A 57 -6.25 -1.91 0.53
N GLU A 58 -6.57 -2.50 -0.63
CA GLU A 58 -7.88 -2.37 -1.27
C GLU A 58 -9.00 -2.88 -0.36
N LYS A 59 -8.83 -4.07 0.23
CA LYS A 59 -9.80 -4.66 1.17
C LYS A 59 -10.11 -3.76 2.37
N TYR A 60 -9.12 -3.03 2.89
CA TYR A 60 -9.26 -2.19 4.08
C TYR A 60 -9.37 -0.69 3.77
N PHE A 61 -9.75 -0.31 2.55
CA PHE A 61 -9.93 1.11 2.16
C PHE A 61 -8.67 1.97 2.36
N LEU A 62 -7.48 1.36 2.29
CA LEU A 62 -6.20 2.06 2.48
C LEU A 62 -5.62 2.63 1.18
N THR A 63 -6.26 2.39 0.04
CA THR A 63 -5.90 3.08 -1.21
C THR A 63 -6.26 4.56 -1.10
N LYS A 64 -5.50 5.41 -1.79
CA LYS A 64 -5.74 6.87 -1.76
C LYS A 64 -7.18 7.20 -2.20
N GLU A 65 -7.66 6.57 -3.27
CA GLU A 65 -9.02 6.73 -3.77
C GLU A 65 -10.06 6.41 -2.70
N LYS A 66 -9.91 5.26 -2.01
CA LYS A 66 -10.86 4.84 -0.98
C LYS A 66 -10.83 5.71 0.26
N LYS A 67 -9.65 6.23 0.64
CA LYS A 67 -9.53 7.23 1.72
C LYS A 67 -10.21 8.55 1.35
N VAL A 68 -9.98 9.05 0.13
CA VAL A 68 -10.61 10.29 -0.38
C VAL A 68 -12.13 10.13 -0.40
N GLU A 69 -12.63 9.01 -0.93
CA GLU A 69 -14.06 8.68 -0.95
C GLU A 69 -14.65 8.66 0.48
N PHE A 70 -13.99 7.96 1.40
CA PHE A 70 -14.43 7.86 2.79
C PHE A 70 -14.47 9.22 3.51
N ILE A 71 -13.40 10.00 3.41
CA ILE A 71 -13.30 11.32 4.05
C ILE A 71 -14.32 12.30 3.42
N GLY A 72 -14.48 12.28 2.10
CA GLY A 72 -15.46 13.09 1.37
C GLY A 72 -16.90 12.80 1.83
N ASN A 73 -17.25 11.52 2.00
CA ASN A 73 -18.58 11.12 2.49
C ASN A 73 -18.86 11.61 3.93
N ILE A 74 -17.85 11.55 4.81
CA ILE A 74 -17.95 12.12 6.16
C ILE A 74 -18.17 13.63 6.09
N LEU A 75 -17.36 14.34 5.30
CA LEU A 75 -17.47 15.78 5.15
C LEU A 75 -18.83 16.20 4.61
N ASN A 76 -19.36 15.50 3.60
CA ASN A 76 -20.69 15.78 3.06
C ASN A 76 -21.77 15.64 4.13
N SER A 77 -21.67 14.60 4.97
CA SER A 77 -22.62 14.38 6.07
C SER A 77 -22.53 15.47 7.13
N LEU A 78 -21.32 15.86 7.53
CA LEU A 78 -21.09 16.93 8.50
C LEU A 78 -21.55 18.30 7.98
N LYS A 79 -21.28 18.62 6.71
CA LYS A 79 -21.73 19.86 6.06
C LYS A 79 -23.25 19.91 5.95
N ALA A 80 -23.89 18.82 5.53
CA ALA A 80 -25.35 18.74 5.47
C ALA A 80 -26.03 18.91 6.84
N GLU A 81 -25.38 18.47 7.91
CA GLU A 81 -25.83 18.73 9.28
C GLU A 81 -25.62 20.20 9.65
N ALA A 82 -24.47 20.79 9.32
CA ALA A 82 -24.20 22.21 9.57
C ALA A 82 -25.17 23.16 8.83
N ASP A 83 -25.51 22.84 7.58
CA ASP A 83 -26.41 23.66 6.73
C ASP A 83 -27.84 23.77 7.30
N LYS A 84 -28.27 22.80 8.11
CA LYS A 84 -29.59 22.80 8.75
C LYS A 84 -29.65 23.67 10.02
N ARG A 85 -28.49 24.10 10.54
CA ARG A 85 -28.42 24.77 11.84
C ARG A 85 -28.52 26.27 11.71
N ASP A 86 -29.13 26.89 12.72
CA ASP A 86 -29.22 28.34 12.84
C ASP A 86 -27.86 28.90 13.29
N LEU A 87 -27.09 29.39 12.32
CA LEU A 87 -25.74 29.94 12.51
C LEU A 87 -25.71 31.21 13.37
N SER A 88 -26.86 31.81 13.70
CA SER A 88 -26.92 32.97 14.59
C SER A 88 -26.81 32.62 16.08
N LYS A 89 -26.92 31.33 16.44
CA LYS A 89 -26.95 30.84 17.84
C LYS A 89 -25.72 30.02 18.26
N LEU A 90 -24.61 30.19 17.55
CA LEU A 90 -23.43 29.32 17.59
C LEU A 90 -22.95 28.88 18.99
N SER A 91 -23.17 27.60 19.30
CA SER A 91 -22.34 26.79 20.20
C SER A 91 -22.14 25.37 19.65
N ASP A 92 -21.74 25.25 18.38
CA ASP A 92 -21.53 23.94 17.72
C ASP A 92 -20.06 23.71 17.38
N ARG A 93 -19.20 24.05 18.34
CA ARG A 93 -17.74 23.99 18.23
C ARG A 93 -17.24 22.62 17.74
N GLU A 94 -17.79 21.53 18.28
CA GLU A 94 -17.39 20.17 17.93
C GLU A 94 -17.67 19.84 16.45
N LEU A 95 -18.79 20.30 15.90
CA LEU A 95 -19.16 20.05 14.50
C LEU A 95 -18.17 20.74 13.55
N PHE A 96 -17.87 22.02 13.79
CA PHE A 96 -16.93 22.77 12.98
C PHE A 96 -15.48 22.28 13.16
N GLU A 97 -15.09 21.86 14.37
CA GLU A 97 -13.79 21.22 14.62
C GLU A 97 -13.66 19.90 13.83
N LEU A 98 -14.72 19.10 13.76
CA LEU A 98 -14.72 17.88 12.94
C LEU A 98 -14.64 18.22 11.45
N ILE A 99 -15.42 19.19 10.95
CA ILE A 99 -15.35 19.63 9.54
C ILE A 99 -13.94 20.09 9.19
N LEU A 100 -13.30 20.92 10.03
CA LEU A 100 -11.95 21.40 9.82
C LEU A 100 -10.95 20.23 9.79
N LYS A 101 -11.00 19.36 10.81
CA LYS A 101 -10.12 18.20 10.95
C LYS A 101 -10.18 17.26 9.75
N TYR A 102 -11.39 16.97 9.25
CA TYR A 102 -11.53 16.08 8.09
C TYR A 102 -11.18 16.78 6.78
N SER A 103 -11.35 18.10 6.68
CA SER A 103 -10.89 18.88 5.52
C SER A 103 -9.36 18.87 5.42
N GLU A 104 -8.65 19.13 6.52
CA GLU A 104 -7.18 19.06 6.55
C GLU A 104 -6.64 17.65 6.23
N LYS A 105 -7.38 16.60 6.63
CA LYS A 105 -7.03 15.22 6.26
C LYS A 105 -7.24 14.96 4.77
N LEU A 106 -8.31 15.51 4.19
CA LEU A 106 -8.59 15.38 2.77
C LEU A 106 -7.51 16.07 1.93
N ASP A 107 -7.11 17.29 2.31
CA ASP A 107 -6.08 18.06 1.62
C ASP A 107 -4.73 17.35 1.57
N LYS A 108 -4.41 16.53 2.59
CA LYS A 108 -3.20 15.70 2.63
C LYS A 108 -3.26 14.47 1.73
N GLU A 109 -4.46 13.98 1.41
CA GLU A 109 -4.65 12.79 0.59
C GLU A 109 -4.85 13.12 -0.90
N ILE A 110 -5.34 14.33 -1.21
CA ILE A 110 -5.49 14.81 -2.59
C ILE A 110 -4.10 14.98 -3.24
N VAL A 111 -3.92 14.35 -4.40
CA VAL A 111 -2.75 14.54 -5.26
C VAL A 111 -3.19 15.41 -6.45
N PRO A 112 -2.41 16.42 -6.87
CA PRO A 112 -2.72 17.19 -8.06
C PRO A 112 -2.85 16.27 -9.28
N VAL A 113 -3.88 16.51 -10.08
CA VAL A 113 -4.09 15.77 -11.32
C VAL A 113 -3.07 16.27 -12.34
N THR A 114 -2.05 15.45 -12.60
CA THR A 114 -1.06 15.71 -13.64
C THR A 114 -1.34 14.78 -14.81
N PHE A 115 -1.51 15.37 -16.00
CA PHE A 115 -1.58 14.60 -17.25
C PHE A 115 -0.18 14.58 -17.85
N MET A 116 0.39 13.40 -18.04
CA MET A 116 1.65 13.27 -18.77
C MET A 116 1.39 13.48 -20.27
N ALA A 117 2.10 14.43 -20.87
CA ALA A 117 2.19 14.54 -22.32
C ALA A 117 3.19 13.52 -22.86
N GLU A 118 2.97 13.07 -24.10
CA GLU A 118 3.72 11.97 -24.75
C GLU A 118 5.24 12.23 -24.84
N GLU A 119 5.66 13.50 -24.75
CA GLU A 119 7.05 13.97 -24.84
C GLU A 119 7.86 13.76 -23.54
N GLU A 120 7.23 13.53 -22.39
CA GLU A 120 7.91 13.40 -21.09
C GLU A 120 8.29 11.95 -20.72
N ARG A 121 8.01 10.98 -21.60
CA ARG A 121 8.28 9.54 -21.35
C ARG A 121 9.77 9.20 -21.20
N SER A 122 10.66 10.13 -21.55
CA SER A 122 12.12 10.00 -21.43
C SER A 122 12.68 10.42 -20.06
N LEU A 123 11.87 11.00 -19.16
CA LEU A 123 12.35 11.62 -17.92
C LEU A 123 11.82 10.98 -16.64
N ILE A 124 11.14 9.83 -16.71
CA ILE A 124 10.91 9.00 -15.52
C ILE A 124 12.20 8.21 -15.23
N ASP A 125 13.28 8.95 -14.96
CA ASP A 125 14.45 8.46 -14.28
C ASP A 125 14.22 8.69 -12.78
N TYR A 126 13.80 7.60 -12.11
CA TYR A 126 14.10 7.28 -10.72
C TYR A 126 14.36 8.45 -9.74
N ASP A 127 13.30 9.09 -9.22
CA ASP A 127 13.42 10.02 -8.08
C ASP A 127 12.45 9.62 -6.94
N THR A 128 12.92 8.75 -6.04
CA THR A 128 13.39 9.04 -4.65
C THR A 128 12.31 9.08 -3.57
N THR A 129 11.78 7.91 -3.23
CA THR A 129 11.54 7.57 -1.81
C THR A 129 12.05 6.17 -1.50
N VAL A 130 13.35 5.95 -1.67
CA VAL A 130 14.08 4.81 -1.08
C VAL A 130 15.38 5.35 -0.49
N THR A 131 15.28 6.05 0.63
CA THR A 131 16.41 6.33 1.53
C THR A 131 16.73 5.05 2.30
N ASP A 132 17.69 4.29 1.77
CA ASP A 132 18.78 3.61 2.50
C ASP A 132 19.40 2.54 1.60
N ARG A 133 20.11 2.97 0.57
CA ARG A 133 21.14 2.14 -0.06
C ARG A 133 22.43 2.32 0.74
N LYS A 134 22.71 1.37 1.64
CA LYS A 134 24.05 1.15 2.20
C LYS A 134 25.06 1.05 1.05
N THR A 135 25.93 2.04 0.94
CA THR A 135 27.15 1.93 0.15
C THR A 135 28.13 1.01 0.92
N TRP A 136 28.52 -0.10 0.31
CA TRP A 136 29.73 -0.81 0.71
C TRP A 136 30.90 -0.10 0.04
N SER A 137 31.86 0.41 0.81
CA SER A 137 33.19 0.70 0.27
C SER A 137 33.99 -0.60 0.24
N ALA A 138 34.86 -0.70 -0.77
CA ALA A 138 35.81 -1.79 -0.96
C ALA A 138 36.73 -1.98 0.25
#